data_AF-A0A669P9N0-F1
#
_entry.id   AF-A0A669P9N0-F1
#
_cell.length_a   1.000
_cell.length_b   1.000
_cell.length_c   1.000
_cell.angle_alpha   90.00
_cell.angle_beta   90.00
_cell.angle_gamma   90.00
#
_symmetry.space_group_name_H-M   'P 1'
#
loop_
_entity.id
_entity.type
_entity.pdbx_description
1 polymer ?
#
loop_
_entity_poly.entity_id
_entity_poly.type
_entity_poly.pdbx_seq_one_letter_code
_entity_poly.pdbx_strand_id
1 'polypeptide(L)'
;MFHCLSVTNASAEFYYNYSLCISSIEQFAIDICKHFMTTFCQVAYVKTYIQEVPWQRQYQNGVPHIHSFILVPDGIRFCEAEQCRNGPLVVFAGIKDLKLMKTTQSGFEGFYRNEHTTLPERKDRILCGELFCKWSYGECRDLDFDCMAKVRECILEAFSGPPNCGEYSPSYQKTINCIQMCVLSRVCLKEIIHFYCITILVIISTCAVLTK
;
A
#
# COMPACT_ATOMS: atom_id res chain seq x y z
N MET A 1 6.86 30.30 17.68
CA MET A 1 6.69 30.04 16.24
C MET A 1 7.03 28.57 16.01
N PHE A 2 6.04 27.70 15.85
CA PHE A 2 6.28 26.27 15.62
C PHE A 2 6.72 26.09 14.17
N HIS A 3 7.97 25.66 13.95
CA HIS A 3 8.42 25.27 12.61
C HIS A 3 8.15 23.78 12.42
N CYS A 4 7.17 23.49 11.57
CA CYS A 4 6.90 22.17 11.03
C CYS A 4 7.71 22.04 9.73
N LEU A 5 8.64 21.09 9.67
CA LEU A 5 9.41 20.80 8.46
C LEU A 5 8.78 19.60 7.75
N SER A 6 8.23 19.84 6.56
CA SER A 6 7.90 18.78 5.60
C SER A 6 9.09 18.58 4.66
N VAL A 7 9.71 17.40 4.74
CA VAL A 7 10.79 17.02 3.80
C VAL A 7 10.13 16.44 2.56
N THR A 8 10.15 17.19 1.45
CA THR A 8 9.75 16.70 0.13
C THR A 8 10.90 16.92 -0.85
N ASN A 9 11.33 15.84 -1.52
CA ASN A 9 12.37 15.67 -2.56
C ASN A 9 13.67 16.53 -2.51
N ALA A 10 13.63 17.84 -2.34
CA ALA A 10 14.79 18.72 -2.37
C ALA A 10 15.73 18.58 -1.14
N SER A 11 15.24 18.12 0.01
CA SER A 11 16.05 17.93 1.23
C SER A 11 16.65 16.53 1.37
N ALA A 12 16.23 15.56 0.54
CA ALA A 12 16.77 14.19 0.57
C ALA A 12 18.06 14.04 -0.25
N GLU A 13 18.22 14.78 -1.35
CA GLU A 13 19.46 14.81 -2.14
C GLU A 13 20.66 15.34 -1.34
N PHE A 14 20.44 16.23 -0.37
CA PHE A 14 21.49 16.75 0.51
C PHE A 14 22.01 15.72 1.52
N TYR A 15 21.25 14.66 1.82
CA TYR A 15 21.60 13.61 2.78
C TYR A 15 22.37 12.43 2.19
N TYR A 16 22.46 12.34 0.86
CA TYR A 16 23.11 11.22 0.17
C TYR A 16 24.64 11.15 0.38
N ASN A 17 25.24 12.12 1.09
CA ASN A 17 26.69 12.21 1.29
C ASN A 17 27.25 11.42 2.48
N TYR A 18 26.43 10.67 3.24
CA TYR A 18 26.92 9.87 4.36
C TYR A 18 26.47 8.42 4.26
N SER A 19 27.34 7.57 3.70
CA SER A 19 27.68 6.17 4.08
C SER A 19 26.61 5.20 4.62
N LEU A 20 25.32 5.46 4.46
CA LEU A 20 24.23 4.62 4.94
C LEU A 20 23.79 3.69 3.81
N CYS A 21 24.11 2.40 3.97
CA CYS A 21 23.43 1.36 3.22
C CYS A 21 21.94 1.42 3.63
N ILE A 22 21.08 1.87 2.73
CA ILE A 22 19.63 1.91 2.97
C ILE A 22 19.14 0.46 3.04
N SER A 23 18.88 -0.03 4.25
CA SER A 23 18.33 -1.36 4.48
C SER A 23 16.83 -1.42 4.15
N SER A 24 16.10 -0.32 4.41
CA SER A 24 14.70 -0.13 4.01
C SER A 24 14.33 1.36 3.93
N ILE A 25 13.25 1.69 3.21
CA ILE A 25 12.77 3.08 3.11
C ILE A 25 12.28 3.61 4.47
N GLU A 26 11.77 2.74 5.34
CA GLU A 26 11.32 3.09 6.69
C GLU A 26 12.50 3.47 7.57
N GLN A 27 13.59 2.72 7.54
CA GLN A 27 14.80 3.07 8.29
C GLN A 27 15.35 4.42 7.84
N PHE A 28 15.35 4.66 6.53
CA PHE A 28 15.73 5.96 5.96
C PHE A 28 14.81 7.10 6.45
N ALA A 29 13.49 6.87 6.50
CA ALA A 29 12.52 7.82 7.05
C ALA A 29 12.80 8.17 8.53
N ILE A 30 13.15 7.16 9.32
CA ILE A 30 13.48 7.27 10.74
C ILE A 30 14.76 8.08 10.94
N ASP A 31 15.80 7.82 10.14
CA ASP A 31 17.10 8.48 10.26
C ASP A 31 16.98 9.99 9.97
N ILE A 32 16.17 10.36 8.97
CA ILE A 32 15.83 11.76 8.70
C ILE A 32 15.10 12.39 9.89
N CYS A 33 14.07 11.74 10.44
CA CYS A 33 13.34 12.24 11.61
C CYS A 33 14.27 12.48 12.81
N LYS A 34 15.12 11.48 13.11
CA LYS A 34 16.10 11.55 14.20
C LYS A 34 17.08 12.70 13.99
N HIS A 35 17.66 12.85 12.80
CA HIS A 35 18.60 13.92 12.54
C HIS A 35 17.97 15.30 12.78
N PHE A 36 16.81 15.60 12.18
CA PHE A 36 16.22 16.93 12.36
C PHE A 36 15.84 17.21 13.82
N MET A 37 15.40 16.18 14.54
CA MET A 37 15.15 16.29 15.97
C MET A 37 16.43 16.51 16.78
N THR A 38 17.54 15.84 16.49
CA THR A 38 18.76 16.01 17.29
C THR A 38 19.56 17.27 16.93
N THR A 39 19.59 17.65 15.66
CA THR A 39 20.41 18.75 15.14
C THR A 39 19.85 20.13 15.50
N PHE A 40 18.53 20.32 15.46
CA PHE A 40 17.90 21.63 15.61
C PHE A 40 17.00 21.66 16.82
N CYS A 41 17.37 22.36 17.90
CA CYS A 41 16.58 22.41 19.14
C CYS A 41 15.19 23.05 18.97
N GLN A 42 15.03 23.95 17.99
CA GLN A 42 13.78 24.66 17.71
C GLN A 42 12.74 23.84 16.94
N VAL A 43 13.11 22.69 16.37
CA VAL A 43 12.18 21.84 15.61
C VAL A 43 11.18 21.20 16.57
N ALA A 44 9.89 21.42 16.39
CA ALA A 44 8.87 20.87 17.28
C ALA A 44 8.30 19.54 16.78
N TYR A 45 8.33 19.33 15.46
CA TYR A 45 7.73 18.18 14.79
C TYR A 45 8.44 17.93 13.46
N VAL A 46 8.64 16.66 13.13
CA VAL A 46 9.18 16.21 11.84
C VAL A 46 8.25 15.14 11.29
N LYS A 47 7.95 15.26 10.00
CA LYS A 47 7.25 14.24 9.22
C LYS A 47 7.99 13.98 7.92
N THR A 48 8.23 12.71 7.63
CA THR A 48 8.81 12.24 6.38
C THR A 48 7.80 11.39 5.64
N TYR A 49 7.83 11.49 4.31
CA TYR A 49 7.07 10.64 3.39
C TYR A 49 8.05 10.18 2.31
N ILE A 50 8.23 8.87 2.17
CA ILE A 50 9.11 8.28 1.17
C ILE A 50 8.32 7.28 0.35
N GLN A 51 8.51 7.34 -0.96
CA GLN A 51 7.93 6.40 -1.90
C GLN A 51 9.06 5.69 -2.63
N GLU A 52 8.99 4.37 -2.69
CA GLU A 52 9.89 3.57 -3.51
C GLU A 52 9.51 3.68 -4.98
N VAL A 53 10.49 3.88 -5.85
CA VAL A 53 10.29 3.74 -7.30
C VAL A 53 10.44 2.25 -7.62
N PRO A 54 9.40 1.56 -8.13
CA PRO A 54 9.39 0.10 -8.25
C PRO A 54 10.21 -0.38 -9.46
N TRP A 55 11.53 -0.19 -9.38
CA TRP A 55 12.49 -0.74 -10.33
C TRP A 55 12.66 -2.23 -10.11
N GLN A 56 12.37 -3.02 -11.14
CA GLN A 56 12.64 -4.45 -11.15
C GLN A 56 13.83 -4.74 -12.08
N ARG A 57 14.73 -5.62 -11.65
CA ARG A 57 15.88 -6.03 -12.46
C ARG A 57 15.40 -6.72 -13.73
N GLN A 58 15.97 -6.32 -14.86
CA GLN A 58 15.69 -6.97 -16.14
C GLN A 58 16.27 -8.38 -16.18
N TYR A 59 15.54 -9.32 -16.78
CA TYR A 59 16.00 -10.70 -17.01
C TYR A 59 15.96 -11.02 -18.50
N GLN A 60 17.02 -11.64 -19.02
CA GLN A 60 17.08 -12.16 -20.38
C GLN A 60 17.39 -13.65 -20.31
N ASN A 61 16.49 -14.50 -20.82
CA ASN A 61 16.60 -15.96 -20.76
C ASN A 61 16.87 -16.49 -19.32
N GLY A 62 16.23 -15.88 -18.32
CA GLY A 62 16.43 -16.25 -16.90
C GLY A 62 17.70 -15.67 -16.25
N VAL A 63 18.55 -14.97 -17.00
CA VAL A 63 19.77 -14.34 -16.48
C VAL A 63 19.49 -12.89 -16.08
N PRO A 64 19.77 -12.47 -14.83
CA PRO A 64 19.60 -11.08 -14.40
C PRO A 64 20.62 -10.16 -15.08
N HIS A 65 20.15 -9.07 -15.67
CA HIS A 65 21.02 -8.06 -16.25
C HIS A 65 21.75 -7.29 -15.15
N ILE A 66 23.06 -7.06 -15.32
CA ILE A 66 23.91 -6.47 -14.27
C ILE A 66 23.54 -5.00 -13.93
N HIS A 67 23.05 -4.22 -14.90
CA HIS A 67 22.75 -2.80 -14.72
C HIS A 67 21.48 -2.31 -15.44
N SER A 68 20.55 -3.21 -15.79
CA SER A 68 19.30 -2.83 -16.50
C SER A 68 18.08 -3.17 -15.65
N PHE A 69 17.11 -2.26 -15.69
CA PHE A 69 15.91 -2.28 -14.87
C PHE A 69 14.71 -1.82 -15.69
N ILE A 70 13.51 -2.26 -15.28
CA ILE A 70 12.24 -1.73 -15.76
C ILE A 70 11.40 -1.22 -14.60
N LEU A 71 10.57 -0.22 -14.90
CA LEU A 71 9.59 0.27 -13.95
C LEU A 71 8.34 -0.61 -14.03
N VAL A 72 8.00 -1.29 -12.93
CA VAL A 72 6.81 -2.16 -12.86
C VAL A 72 5.90 -1.66 -11.74
N PRO A 73 4.85 -0.88 -12.04
CA PRO A 73 3.96 -0.31 -11.04
C PRO A 73 2.90 -1.33 -10.61
N ASP A 74 3.34 -2.42 -9.97
CA ASP A 74 2.47 -3.49 -9.49
C ASP A 74 1.99 -3.27 -8.05
N GLY A 75 1.94 -2.01 -7.60
CA GLY A 75 1.76 -1.61 -6.21
C GLY A 75 3.01 -0.93 -5.67
N ILE A 76 2.87 0.33 -5.29
CA ILE A 76 3.97 1.19 -4.88
C ILE A 76 4.11 1.14 -3.35
N ARG A 77 5.27 0.66 -2.87
CA ARG A 77 5.65 0.74 -1.46
C ARG A 77 5.90 2.20 -1.07
N PHE A 78 5.33 2.63 0.05
CA PHE A 78 5.64 3.91 0.65
C PHE A 78 5.71 3.78 2.18
N CYS A 79 6.35 4.75 2.82
CA CYS A 79 6.37 4.85 4.26
C CYS A 79 6.27 6.30 4.74
N GLU A 80 5.84 6.46 5.98
CA GLU A 80 5.85 7.72 6.71
C GLU A 80 6.50 7.51 8.06
N ALA A 81 7.34 8.44 8.50
CA ALA A 81 7.79 8.51 9.89
C ALA A 81 7.47 9.89 10.46
N GLU A 82 6.97 9.91 11.68
CA GLU A 82 6.54 11.12 12.35
C GLU A 82 7.07 11.14 13.77
N GLN A 83 7.56 12.30 14.21
CA GLN A 83 8.04 12.50 15.57
C GLN A 83 7.69 13.91 16.05
N CYS A 84 7.11 14.01 17.25
CA CYS A 84 7.03 15.24 18.02
C CYS A 84 8.26 15.36 18.93
N ARG A 85 8.68 16.59 19.24
CA ARG A 85 9.71 16.83 20.27
C ARG A 85 9.28 16.20 21.58
N ASN A 86 10.14 15.37 22.17
CA ASN A 86 9.87 14.59 23.39
C ASN A 86 8.70 13.59 23.27
N GLY A 87 8.16 13.37 22.08
CA GLY A 87 7.13 12.37 21.79
C GLY A 87 7.72 11.10 21.19
N PRO A 88 6.90 10.04 21.08
CA PRO A 88 7.31 8.82 20.40
C PRO A 88 7.55 9.06 18.91
N LEU A 89 8.43 8.24 18.34
CA LEU A 89 8.56 8.08 16.90
C LEU A 89 7.50 7.08 16.43
N VAL A 90 6.68 7.48 15.46
CA VAL A 90 5.64 6.64 14.87
C VAL A 90 5.99 6.38 13.41
N VAL A 91 5.89 5.12 13.00
CA VAL A 91 6.24 4.68 11.64
C VAL A 91 5.04 3.99 11.01
N PHE A 92 4.76 4.38 9.77
CA PHE A 92 3.75 3.80 8.91
C PHE A 92 4.40 3.24 7.65
N ALA A 93 3.86 2.15 7.15
CA ALA A 93 4.17 1.65 5.81
C ALA A 93 2.87 1.38 5.05
N GLY A 94 2.99 1.26 3.75
CA GLY A 94 1.83 1.08 2.90
C GLY A 94 2.14 0.64 1.48
N ILE A 95 1.07 0.23 0.81
CA ILE A 95 1.02 -0.06 -0.62
C ILE A 95 -0.05 0.84 -1.21
N LYS A 96 0.30 1.61 -2.24
CA LYS A 96 -0.66 2.39 -3.04
C LYS A 96 -0.61 2.00 -4.50
N ASP A 97 -1.60 2.46 -5.26
CA ASP A 97 -1.68 2.29 -6.71
C ASP A 97 -1.68 0.81 -7.16
N LEU A 98 -2.02 -0.12 -6.26
CA LEU A 98 -2.11 -1.55 -6.55
C LEU A 98 -3.45 -1.84 -7.23
N LYS A 99 -3.42 -2.05 -8.54
CA LYS A 99 -4.61 -2.34 -9.35
C LYS A 99 -4.91 -3.83 -9.36
N LEU A 100 -6.12 -4.21 -8.95
CA LEU A 100 -6.59 -5.60 -8.90
C LEU A 100 -7.89 -5.73 -9.69
N MET A 101 -8.03 -6.86 -10.40
CA MET A 101 -9.23 -7.17 -11.15
C MET A 101 -9.52 -8.67 -11.11
N LYS A 102 -10.79 -9.03 -10.93
CA LYS A 102 -11.34 -10.35 -11.28
C LYS A 102 -12.57 -10.19 -12.17
N THR A 103 -12.69 -11.07 -13.14
CA THR A 103 -13.70 -10.97 -14.22
C THR A 103 -15.05 -11.60 -13.87
N THR A 104 -15.09 -12.39 -12.80
CA THR A 104 -16.26 -13.10 -12.27
C THR A 104 -16.11 -13.27 -10.75
N GLN A 105 -16.96 -14.09 -10.13
CA GLN A 105 -16.96 -14.36 -8.69
C GLN A 105 -17.12 -13.07 -7.87
N SER A 106 -17.91 -12.12 -8.38
CA SER A 106 -18.35 -10.95 -7.63
C SER A 106 -19.78 -10.59 -7.98
N GLY A 107 -20.60 -10.36 -6.97
CA GLY A 107 -21.95 -9.85 -7.13
C GLY A 107 -22.15 -8.53 -6.40
N PHE A 108 -23.34 -7.99 -6.59
CA PHE A 108 -23.91 -6.90 -5.81
C PHE A 108 -25.44 -6.96 -5.93
N GLU A 109 -26.07 -7.45 -4.86
CA GLU A 109 -27.51 -7.70 -4.75
C GLU A 109 -27.95 -7.44 -3.30
N GLY A 110 -29.26 -7.31 -3.07
CA GLY A 110 -29.85 -7.09 -1.75
C GLY A 110 -29.60 -5.69 -1.18
N PHE A 111 -29.20 -4.72 -1.99
CA PHE A 111 -29.05 -3.33 -1.57
C PHE A 111 -30.41 -2.63 -1.45
N TYR A 112 -30.50 -1.64 -0.56
CA TYR A 112 -31.71 -0.84 -0.37
C TYR A 112 -32.11 -0.14 -1.67
N ARG A 113 -33.40 -0.20 -2.02
CA ARG A 113 -33.95 0.42 -3.23
C ARG A 113 -34.94 1.51 -2.85
N ASN A 114 -34.83 2.65 -3.51
CA ASN A 114 -35.74 3.78 -3.44
C ASN A 114 -36.06 4.32 -4.85
N GLU A 115 -36.83 5.40 -4.93
CA GLU A 115 -37.19 6.08 -6.18
C GLU A 115 -36.00 6.55 -7.05
N HIS A 116 -34.81 6.66 -6.48
CA HIS A 116 -33.58 7.02 -7.20
C HIS A 116 -32.71 5.81 -7.60
N THR A 117 -33.12 4.59 -7.25
CA THR A 117 -32.33 3.39 -7.48
C THR A 117 -32.56 2.82 -8.88
N THR A 118 -31.68 3.17 -9.81
CA THR A 118 -31.69 2.64 -11.18
C THR A 118 -30.75 1.46 -11.38
N LEU A 119 -29.82 1.24 -10.45
CA LEU A 119 -28.83 0.17 -10.54
C LEU A 119 -29.53 -1.20 -10.49
N PRO A 120 -29.32 -2.06 -11.50
CA PRO A 120 -29.83 -3.42 -11.46
C PRO A 120 -28.91 -4.30 -10.60
N GLU A 121 -29.51 -5.29 -9.93
CA GLU A 121 -28.75 -6.31 -9.22
C GLU A 121 -27.94 -7.17 -10.21
N ARG A 122 -26.80 -7.66 -9.73
CA ARG A 122 -25.89 -8.52 -10.49
C ARG A 122 -25.38 -9.63 -9.58
N LYS A 123 -25.67 -10.88 -9.93
CA LYS A 123 -25.07 -12.05 -9.28
C LYS A 123 -23.64 -12.30 -9.74
N ASP A 124 -23.29 -11.80 -10.93
CA ASP A 124 -21.93 -11.81 -11.43
C ASP A 124 -21.60 -10.50 -12.14
N ARG A 125 -20.40 -9.98 -11.88
CA ARG A 125 -19.84 -8.75 -12.45
C ARG A 125 -18.32 -8.76 -12.33
N ILE A 126 -17.67 -7.95 -13.18
CA ILE A 126 -16.26 -7.60 -12.99
C ILE A 126 -16.11 -6.83 -11.68
N LEU A 127 -15.11 -7.21 -10.89
CA LEU A 127 -14.63 -6.44 -9.75
C LEU A 127 -13.25 -5.89 -10.07
N CYS A 128 -13.14 -4.57 -10.20
CA CYS A 128 -11.89 -3.86 -10.43
C CYS A 128 -11.72 -2.76 -9.38
N GLY A 129 -10.52 -2.62 -8.84
CA GLY A 129 -10.22 -1.58 -7.86
C GLY A 129 -8.74 -1.26 -7.79
N GLU A 130 -8.46 -0.04 -7.33
CA GLU A 130 -7.12 0.40 -6.97
C GLU A 130 -7.02 0.47 -5.45
N LEU A 131 -6.13 -0.34 -4.89
CA LEU A 131 -5.94 -0.50 -3.47
C LEU A 131 -4.97 0.54 -2.91
N PHE A 132 -5.39 1.17 -1.81
CA PHE A 132 -4.53 1.88 -0.89
C PHE A 132 -4.59 1.21 0.49
N CYS A 133 -3.44 0.76 0.97
CA CYS A 133 -3.28 0.15 2.28
C CYS A 133 -2.17 0.89 3.03
N LYS A 134 -2.47 1.35 4.26
CA LYS A 134 -1.52 1.94 5.20
C LYS A 134 -1.72 1.33 6.58
N TRP A 135 -0.64 0.84 7.15
CA TRP A 135 -0.61 0.28 8.50
C TRP A 135 0.40 1.02 9.38
N SER A 136 0.22 0.88 10.68
CA SER A 136 1.13 1.40 11.68
C SER A 136 1.88 0.27 12.34
N TYR A 137 3.19 0.47 12.47
CA TYR A 137 4.00 -0.36 13.35
C TYR A 137 3.86 0.04 14.83
N GLY A 138 3.28 1.22 15.09
CA GLY A 138 3.19 1.84 16.41
C GLY A 138 4.53 2.13 17.06
N GLU A 139 4.54 2.25 18.39
CA GLU A 139 5.74 2.51 19.19
C GLU A 139 6.61 1.25 19.39
N CYS A 140 7.14 0.66 18.32
CA CYS A 140 8.02 -0.50 18.42
C CYS A 140 9.49 -0.14 18.19
N ARG A 141 10.39 -0.78 18.96
CA ARG A 141 11.85 -0.62 18.87
C ARG A 141 12.50 -1.63 17.92
N ASP A 142 11.85 -2.76 17.69
CA ASP A 142 12.31 -3.85 16.83
C ASP A 142 11.30 -4.05 15.69
N LEU A 143 11.46 -3.25 14.63
CA LEU A 143 10.55 -3.23 13.49
C LEU A 143 11.05 -4.19 12.40
N ASP A 144 10.26 -5.22 12.12
CA ASP A 144 10.43 -6.04 10.92
C ASP A 144 9.77 -5.35 9.72
N PHE A 145 10.60 -4.65 8.93
CA PHE A 145 10.18 -4.01 7.69
C PHE A 145 10.06 -4.98 6.49
N ASP A 146 10.34 -6.27 6.69
CA ASP A 146 10.24 -7.31 5.65
C ASP A 146 8.83 -7.95 5.59
N CYS A 147 7.86 -7.40 6.33
CA CYS A 147 6.48 -7.88 6.31
C CYS A 147 5.71 -7.51 5.03
N MET A 148 6.27 -6.64 4.18
CA MET A 148 5.66 -6.18 2.92
C MET A 148 5.21 -7.33 2.01
N ALA A 149 6.07 -8.35 1.84
CA ALA A 149 5.76 -9.49 0.99
C ALA A 149 4.54 -10.26 1.52
N LYS A 150 4.45 -10.46 2.84
CA LYS A 150 3.32 -11.13 3.50
C LYS A 150 2.04 -10.32 3.38
N VAL A 151 2.09 -8.99 3.57
CA VAL A 151 0.91 -8.12 3.40
C VAL A 151 0.39 -8.21 1.97
N ARG A 152 1.29 -8.16 0.98
CA ARG A 152 0.95 -8.28 -0.44
C ARG A 152 0.32 -9.65 -0.76
N GLU A 153 0.88 -10.73 -0.22
CA GLU A 153 0.32 -12.08 -0.36
C GLU A 153 -1.11 -12.15 0.21
N CYS A 154 -1.33 -11.66 1.44
CA CYS A 154 -2.65 -11.62 2.06
C CYS A 154 -3.68 -10.85 1.21
N ILE A 155 -3.27 -9.72 0.62
CA ILE A 155 -4.12 -8.91 -0.27
C ILE A 155 -4.52 -9.72 -1.49
N LEU A 156 -3.54 -10.34 -2.18
CA LEU A 156 -3.78 -11.08 -3.42
C LEU A 156 -4.65 -12.32 -3.18
N GLU A 157 -4.37 -13.05 -2.10
CA GLU A 157 -5.12 -14.24 -1.71
C GLU A 157 -6.57 -13.90 -1.35
N ALA A 158 -6.79 -12.92 -0.47
CA ALA A 158 -8.14 -12.54 -0.04
C ALA A 158 -8.96 -11.85 -1.15
N PHE A 159 -8.32 -11.25 -2.15
CA PHE A 159 -9.01 -10.69 -3.31
C PHE A 159 -9.43 -11.79 -4.31
N SER A 160 -8.52 -12.72 -4.60
CA SER A 160 -8.64 -13.67 -5.71
C SER A 160 -9.28 -14.99 -5.30
N GLY A 161 -9.02 -15.46 -4.08
CA GLY A 161 -9.32 -16.82 -3.65
C GLY A 161 -8.38 -17.87 -4.29
N PRO A 162 -8.70 -19.17 -4.14
CA PRO A 162 -7.89 -20.24 -4.71
C PRO A 162 -7.79 -20.14 -6.24
N PRO A 163 -6.60 -20.31 -6.86
CA PRO A 163 -6.42 -20.10 -8.31
C PRO A 163 -7.33 -20.95 -9.22
N ASN A 164 -7.78 -22.11 -8.73
CA ASN A 164 -8.58 -23.05 -9.53
C ASN A 164 -10.09 -22.76 -9.53
N CYS A 165 -10.60 -21.99 -8.56
CA CYS A 165 -12.05 -21.77 -8.40
C CYS A 165 -12.44 -20.33 -8.01
N GLY A 166 -11.46 -19.53 -7.60
CA GLY A 166 -11.66 -18.20 -7.04
C GLY A 166 -12.51 -18.20 -5.77
N GLU A 167 -12.86 -17.01 -5.29
CA GLU A 167 -13.76 -16.84 -4.17
C GLU A 167 -14.82 -15.78 -4.48
N TYR A 168 -16.09 -16.12 -4.23
CA TYR A 168 -17.21 -15.22 -4.48
C TYR A 168 -17.21 -14.06 -3.48
N SER A 169 -17.29 -12.83 -4.00
CA SER A 169 -17.45 -11.61 -3.21
C SER A 169 -18.86 -11.03 -3.38
N PRO A 170 -19.70 -11.01 -2.33
CA PRO A 170 -21.05 -10.46 -2.40
C PRO A 170 -21.07 -8.92 -2.42
N SER A 171 -20.00 -8.30 -1.96
CA SER A 171 -19.85 -6.85 -1.95
C SER A 171 -18.38 -6.47 -1.85
N TYR A 172 -18.09 -5.28 -2.33
CA TYR A 172 -16.75 -4.73 -2.22
C TYR A 172 -16.29 -4.60 -0.77
N GLN A 173 -17.18 -4.14 0.11
CA GLN A 173 -16.93 -3.96 1.54
C GLN A 173 -16.53 -5.29 2.19
N LYS A 174 -17.16 -6.40 1.77
CA LYS A 174 -16.78 -7.73 2.26
C LYS A 174 -15.37 -8.12 1.83
N THR A 175 -15.00 -7.90 0.57
CA THR A 175 -13.63 -8.15 0.09
C THR A 175 -12.59 -7.35 0.88
N ILE A 176 -12.84 -6.06 1.10
CA ILE A 176 -11.95 -5.20 1.87
C ILE A 176 -11.79 -5.72 3.31
N ASN A 177 -12.90 -6.08 3.96
CA ASN A 177 -12.85 -6.66 5.29
C ASN A 177 -12.07 -7.98 5.32
N CYS A 178 -12.27 -8.88 4.35
CA CYS A 178 -11.50 -10.13 4.26
C CYS A 178 -10.00 -9.87 4.14
N ILE A 179 -9.59 -8.90 3.30
CA ILE A 179 -8.18 -8.53 3.17
C ILE A 179 -7.62 -8.00 4.49
N GLN A 180 -8.33 -7.07 5.15
CA GLN A 180 -7.92 -6.54 6.46
C GLN A 180 -7.73 -7.65 7.49
N MET A 181 -8.71 -8.55 7.61
CA MET A 181 -8.65 -9.66 8.55
C MET A 181 -7.51 -10.63 8.23
N CYS A 182 -7.27 -10.92 6.95
CA CYS A 182 -6.18 -11.79 6.51
C CYS A 182 -4.82 -11.18 6.90
N VAL A 183 -4.61 -9.89 6.62
CA VAL A 183 -3.39 -9.16 7.02
C VAL A 183 -3.19 -9.18 8.53
N LEU A 184 -4.21 -8.81 9.31
CA LEU A 184 -4.15 -8.79 10.78
C LEU A 184 -3.88 -10.17 11.39
N SER A 185 -4.34 -11.25 10.74
CA SER A 185 -4.14 -12.61 11.24
C SER A 185 -2.73 -13.17 11.00
N ARG A 186 -2.03 -12.70 9.95
CA ARG A 186 -0.74 -13.26 9.51
C ARG A 186 0.45 -12.36 9.76
N VAL A 187 0.21 -11.07 9.96
CA VAL A 187 1.25 -10.08 10.20
C VAL A 187 1.03 -9.46 11.57
N CYS A 188 2.08 -9.45 12.41
CA CYS A 188 2.05 -8.83 13.73
C CYS A 188 2.09 -7.30 13.59
N LEU A 189 1.01 -6.73 13.05
CA LEU A 189 0.80 -5.29 12.97
C LEU A 189 0.00 -4.86 14.20
N LYS A 190 0.32 -3.69 14.77
CA LYS A 190 -0.52 -3.13 15.84
C LYS A 190 -1.89 -2.72 15.33
N GLU A 191 -1.94 -2.08 14.16
CA GLU A 191 -3.18 -1.57 13.58
C GLU A 191 -3.06 -1.30 12.08
N ILE A 192 -4.13 -1.58 11.33
CA ILE A 192 -4.32 -1.08 9.97
C ILE A 192 -5.11 0.22 10.06
N ILE A 193 -4.49 1.35 9.71
CA ILE A 193 -5.08 2.68 9.92
C ILE A 193 -5.97 3.09 8.76
N HIS A 194 -5.49 2.89 7.54
CA HIS A 194 -6.27 3.23 6.35
C HIS A 194 -6.23 2.09 5.37
N PHE A 195 -7.41 1.53 5.11
CA PHE A 195 -7.60 0.61 4.02
C PHE A 195 -8.80 1.11 3.23
N TYR A 196 -8.52 1.71 2.09
CA TYR A 196 -9.57 2.02 1.15
C TYR A 196 -9.10 1.57 -0.21
N CYS A 197 -10.04 1.06 -0.97
CA CYS A 197 -9.82 0.77 -2.36
C CYS A 197 -10.80 1.70 -3.08
N ILE A 198 -10.35 2.26 -4.19
CA ILE A 198 -11.22 3.05 -5.05
C ILE A 198 -11.79 2.07 -6.08
N THR A 199 -13.11 1.86 -6.05
CA THR A 199 -13.76 1.04 -7.06
C THR A 199 -13.64 1.75 -8.39
N ILE A 200 -12.92 1.14 -9.33
CA ILE A 200 -12.85 1.65 -10.70
C ILE A 200 -14.10 1.09 -11.38
N LEU A 201 -15.08 1.96 -11.65
CA LEU A 201 -16.28 1.57 -12.37
C LEU A 201 -15.89 1.23 -13.80
N VAL A 202 -15.78 -0.07 -14.09
CA VAL A 202 -15.65 -0.56 -15.46
C VAL A 202 -17.05 -0.59 -16.05
N ILE A 203 -17.48 0.53 -16.64
CA ILE A 203 -18.59 0.51 -17.58
C ILE A 203 -18.05 -0.18 -18.82
N ILE A 204 -18.46 -1.43 -19.06
CA ILE A 204 -18.08 -2.18 -20.27
C ILE A 204 -18.72 -1.46 -21.47
N SER A 205 -18.05 -0.44 -21.98
CA SER A 205 -18.28 0.07 -23.32
C SER A 205 -17.54 -0.86 -24.27
N THR A 206 -18.28 -1.79 -24.86
CA THR A 206 -17.87 -2.72 -25.93
C THR A 206 -16.87 -3.83 -25.58
N CYS A 207 -17.29 -5.05 -25.91
CA CYS A 207 -16.52 -6.27 -26.19
C CYS A 207 -14.99 -6.15 -26.09
N ALA A 208 -14.42 -6.42 -24.91
CA ALA A 208 -13.01 -6.78 -24.80
C ALA A 208 -12.91 -8.13 -24.07
N VAL A 209 -12.51 -9.12 -24.86
CA VAL A 209 -12.24 -10.50 -24.50
C VAL A 209 -11.22 -10.56 -23.36
N LEU A 210 -11.66 -10.90 -22.15
CA LEU A 210 -10.80 -11.31 -21.04
C LEU A 210 -11.22 -12.65 -20.43
N THR A 211 -12.04 -13.43 -21.14
CA THR A 211 -12.34 -14.83 -20.82
C THR A 211 -11.52 -15.73 -21.73
N LYS A 212 -10.58 -16.48 -21.15
CA LYS A 212 -10.22 -17.81 -21.67
C LYS A 212 -11.14 -18.83 -21.02
#